data_AF-A0A835IL66-F1
#
_entry.id   AF-A0A835IL66-F1
#
_cell.length_a   1.000
_cell.length_b   1.000
_cell.length_c   1.000
_cell.angle_alpha   90.00
_cell.angle_beta   90.00
_cell.angle_gamma   90.00
#
_symmetry.space_group_name_H-M   'P 1'
#
loop_
_entity.id
_entity.type
_entity.pdbx_description
1 polymer ?
#
loop_
_entity_poly.entity_id
_entity_poly.type
_entity_poly.pdbx_seq_one_letter_code
_entity_poly.pdbx_strand_id
1 'polypeptide(L)'
;MTSSSAPSRKALSKIACNRLQKELVEWQLNPPAGFKHKVTDNLQRWVIEVNGASGTLYTNETYQLQVDFPEHYPMEAPQVIFIPPAPLHPHIYSNGHICLDILYDSWSPAMTVSSICISILSMLSSSTAKQRPADNDRYVKNCRNGRSPKETRWWFHDDKV
;
A
#
# COMPACT_ATOMS: atom_id res chain seq x y z
N MET A 1 -22.34 -19.51 12.85
CA MET A 1 -20.92 -19.22 13.09
C MET A 1 -20.16 -19.52 11.81
N THR A 2 -20.08 -18.56 10.88
CA THR A 2 -19.34 -18.74 9.63
C THR A 2 -17.90 -18.34 9.85
N SER A 3 -17.04 -19.32 10.08
CA SER A 3 -15.59 -19.17 10.07
C SER A 3 -15.17 -18.72 8.66
N SER A 4 -14.94 -17.42 8.50
CA SER A 4 -14.35 -16.86 7.29
C SER A 4 -12.88 -17.32 7.27
N SER A 5 -12.60 -18.43 6.61
CA SER A 5 -11.23 -18.86 6.36
C SER A 5 -10.58 -17.82 5.45
N ALA A 6 -9.69 -16.99 6.02
CA ALA A 6 -8.80 -16.19 5.20
C ALA A 6 -8.10 -17.14 4.21
N PRO A 7 -8.05 -16.84 2.91
CA PRO A 7 -7.38 -17.71 1.96
C PRO A 7 -5.95 -17.95 2.44
N SER A 8 -5.56 -19.23 2.51
CA SER A 8 -4.19 -19.64 2.81
C SER A 8 -3.26 -18.89 1.87
N ARG A 9 -2.46 -17.95 2.41
CA ARG A 9 -1.50 -17.19 1.58
C ARG A 9 -0.53 -18.19 0.96
N LYS A 10 -0.43 -18.15 -0.36
CA LYS A 10 0.53 -18.99 -1.08
C LYS A 10 1.94 -18.65 -0.62
N ALA A 11 2.80 -19.66 -0.51
CA ALA A 11 4.20 -19.46 -0.15
C ALA A 11 4.89 -18.57 -1.20
N LEU A 12 5.87 -17.78 -0.77
CA LEU A 12 6.66 -16.97 -1.70
C LEU A 12 7.54 -17.87 -2.57
N SER A 13 7.70 -17.51 -3.84
CA SER A 13 8.70 -18.15 -4.70
C SER A 13 10.12 -17.88 -4.18
N LYS A 14 11.08 -18.73 -4.56
CA LYS A 14 12.50 -18.52 -4.19
C LYS A 14 13.04 -17.18 -4.70
N ILE A 15 12.60 -16.75 -5.87
CA ILE A 15 12.94 -15.43 -6.45
C ILE A 15 12.40 -14.32 -5.55
N ALA A 16 11.13 -14.41 -5.14
CA ALA A 16 10.50 -13.45 -4.24
C ALA A 16 11.23 -13.37 -2.89
N CYS A 17 11.52 -14.51 -2.25
CA CYS A 17 12.26 -14.55 -0.98
C CYS A 17 13.63 -13.87 -1.10
N ASN A 18 14.42 -14.23 -2.11
CA ASN A 18 15.75 -13.64 -2.33
C ASN A 18 15.67 -12.15 -2.59
N ARG A 19 14.67 -11.70 -3.36
CA ARG A 19 14.44 -10.28 -3.64
C ARG A 19 14.08 -9.51 -2.37
N LEU A 20 13.12 -10.02 -1.59
CA LEU A 20 12.66 -9.37 -0.36
C LEU A 20 13.74 -9.31 0.71
N GLN A 21 14.58 -10.34 0.82
CA GLN A 21 15.69 -10.34 1.75
C GLN A 21 16.72 -9.27 1.39
N LYS A 22 17.01 -9.07 0.10
CA LYS A 22 17.88 -7.97 -0.36
C LYS A 22 17.27 -6.60 -0.05
N GLU A 23 15.99 -6.41 -0.34
CA GLU A 23 15.31 -5.16 -0.02
C GLU A 23 15.24 -4.88 1.48
N LEU A 24 15.07 -5.92 2.30
CA LEU A 24 15.05 -5.76 3.76
C LEU A 24 16.42 -5.31 4.30
N VAL A 25 17.50 -5.92 3.79
CA VAL A 25 18.87 -5.51 4.15
C VAL A 25 19.13 -4.07 3.71
N GLU A 26 18.77 -3.71 2.48
CA GLU A 26 18.92 -2.34 1.98
C GLU A 26 18.11 -1.34 2.80
N TRP A 27 16.87 -1.68 3.16
CA TRP A 27 16.01 -0.86 4.01
C TRP A 27 16.61 -0.66 5.40
N GLN A 28 17.18 -1.70 6.00
CA GLN A 28 17.82 -1.61 7.31
C GLN A 28 19.07 -0.72 7.29
N LEU A 29 19.82 -0.76 6.18
CA LEU A 29 21.01 0.08 5.99
C LEU A 29 20.64 1.53 5.67
N ASN A 30 19.65 1.74 4.80
CA ASN A 30 19.25 3.05 4.29
C ASN A 30 17.71 3.19 4.33
N PRO A 31 17.10 3.37 5.52
CA PRO A 31 15.66 3.54 5.60
C PRO A 31 15.24 4.87 4.96
N PRO A 32 14.15 4.90 4.17
CA PRO A 32 13.66 6.15 3.60
C PRO A 32 13.22 7.12 4.69
N ALA A 33 13.56 8.40 4.53
CA ALA A 33 13.26 9.43 5.52
C ALA A 33 11.75 9.51 5.82
N GLY A 34 11.40 9.60 7.11
CA GLY A 34 10.02 9.60 7.56
C GLY A 34 9.39 8.22 7.73
N PHE A 35 10.06 7.14 7.32
CA PHE A 35 9.56 5.78 7.45
C PHE A 35 10.32 4.98 8.51
N LYS A 36 9.59 4.16 9.27
CA LYS A 36 10.17 3.17 10.18
C LYS A 36 9.55 1.80 9.91
N HIS A 37 10.37 0.82 9.55
CA HIS A 37 9.91 -0.56 9.40
C HIS A 37 9.65 -1.17 10.79
N LYS A 38 8.45 -1.71 11.00
CA LYS A 38 8.17 -2.52 12.19
C LYS A 38 8.58 -3.96 11.88
N VAL A 39 9.39 -4.55 12.75
CA VAL A 39 9.79 -5.96 12.62
C VAL A 39 8.53 -6.81 12.58
N THR A 40 8.43 -7.63 11.54
CA THR A 40 7.34 -8.58 11.33
C THR A 40 7.90 -9.99 11.30
N ASP A 41 7.15 -10.96 11.82
CA ASP A 41 7.61 -12.35 11.92
C ASP A 41 7.63 -13.09 10.57
N ASN A 42 7.04 -12.49 9.52
CA ASN A 42 6.98 -13.11 8.19
C ASN A 42 7.46 -12.16 7.10
N LEU A 43 8.19 -12.70 6.12
CA LEU A 43 8.65 -11.95 4.94
C LEU A 43 7.50 -11.59 3.98
N GLN A 44 6.33 -12.22 4.14
CA GLN A 44 5.17 -12.05 3.25
C GLN A 44 4.41 -10.75 3.46
N ARG A 45 4.57 -10.12 4.62
CA ARG A 45 3.90 -8.88 4.97
C ARG A 45 4.84 -7.98 5.74
N TRP A 46 5.00 -6.76 5.25
CA TRP A 46 5.67 -5.71 6.02
C TRP A 46 4.64 -4.72 6.58
N VAL A 47 4.93 -4.21 7.77
CA VAL A 47 4.20 -3.10 8.36
C VAL A 47 5.19 -1.96 8.55
N ILE A 48 4.88 -0.83 7.93
CA ILE A 48 5.78 0.33 7.86
C ILE A 48 5.06 1.52 8.48
N GLU A 49 5.68 2.15 9.46
CA GLU A 49 5.22 3.41 10.02
C GLU A 49 5.60 4.56 9.08
N VAL A 50 4.64 5.44 8.81
CA VAL A 50 4.78 6.59 7.91
C VAL A 50 4.53 7.85 8.72
N ASN A 51 5.53 8.72 8.81
CA ASN A 51 5.39 10.04 9.43
C ASN A 51 5.16 11.08 8.34
N GLY A 52 4.14 11.91 8.49
CA GLY A 52 3.91 13.00 7.56
C GLY A 52 5.05 14.01 7.58
N ALA A 53 5.44 14.48 6.40
CA ALA A 53 6.56 15.39 6.24
C ALA A 53 6.25 16.77 6.82
N SER A 54 7.27 17.43 7.40
CA SER A 54 7.18 18.78 7.92
C SER A 54 6.76 19.78 6.83
N GLY A 55 5.90 20.73 7.19
CA GLY A 55 5.40 21.75 6.26
C GLY A 55 4.27 21.27 5.35
N THR A 56 3.76 20.05 5.56
CA THR A 56 2.61 19.50 4.85
C THR A 56 1.38 19.47 5.76
N LEU A 57 0.21 19.22 5.18
CA LEU A 57 -1.03 19.02 5.94
C LEU A 57 -0.94 17.86 6.94
N TYR A 58 -0.04 16.90 6.72
CA TYR A 58 0.13 15.70 7.54
C TYR A 58 1.26 15.83 8.57
N THR A 59 1.80 17.04 8.76
CA THR A 59 2.86 17.30 9.75
C THR A 59 2.39 16.81 11.15
N ASN A 60 3.27 16.11 11.86
CA ASN A 60 3.01 15.50 13.18
C ASN A 60 1.97 14.37 13.20
N GLU A 61 1.54 13.86 12.05
CA GLU A 61 0.68 12.68 11.95
C GLU A 61 1.49 11.43 11.61
N THR A 62 1.11 10.32 12.24
CA THR A 62 1.74 9.01 12.04
C THR A 62 0.70 8.00 11.57
N TYR A 63 1.01 7.29 10.50
CA TYR A 63 0.17 6.27 9.88
C TYR A 63 0.91 4.94 9.78
N GLN A 64 0.17 3.87 9.47
CA GLN A 64 0.75 2.56 9.21
C GLN A 64 0.39 2.09 7.81
N LEU A 65 1.38 1.60 7.08
CA LEU A 65 1.27 1.03 5.76
C LEU A 65 1.49 -0.48 5.86
N GLN A 66 0.57 -1.26 5.33
CA GLN A 66 0.72 -2.71 5.17
C GLN A 66 1.10 -2.99 3.73
N VAL A 67 2.18 -3.75 3.54
CA VAL A 67 2.66 -4.23 2.24
C VAL A 67 2.55 -5.75 2.25
N ASP A 68 1.66 -6.30 1.42
CA ASP A 68 1.47 -7.74 1.23
C ASP A 68 2.13 -8.17 -0.09
N PHE A 69 3.08 -9.11 -0.01
CA PHE A 69 3.82 -9.57 -1.18
C PHE A 69 3.14 -10.77 -1.84
N PRO A 70 2.93 -10.75 -3.17
CA PRO A 70 2.45 -11.90 -3.91
C PRO A 70 3.54 -12.97 -4.06
N GLU A 71 3.13 -14.19 -4.41
CA GLU A 71 4.03 -15.33 -4.65
C GLU A 71 5.13 -15.02 -5.68
N HIS A 72 4.76 -14.29 -6.73
CA HIS A 72 5.63 -13.97 -7.86
C HIS A 72 6.25 -12.56 -7.79
N TYR A 73 6.33 -11.94 -6.61
CA TYR A 73 7.08 -10.69 -6.43
C TYR A 73 8.55 -10.86 -6.91
N PRO A 74 9.15 -9.89 -7.63
CA PRO A 74 8.65 -8.56 -7.99
C PRO A 74 7.94 -8.49 -9.36
N MET A 75 7.67 -9.63 -10.01
CA MET A 75 6.96 -9.64 -11.31
C MET A 75 5.52 -9.16 -11.16
N GLU A 76 4.91 -9.47 -10.02
CA GLU A 76 3.65 -8.88 -9.60
C GLU A 76 3.88 -7.82 -8.52
N ALA A 77 3.15 -6.69 -8.63
CA ALA A 77 3.20 -5.61 -7.65
C ALA A 77 2.87 -6.12 -6.23
N PRO A 78 3.38 -5.52 -5.15
CA PRO A 78 2.85 -5.78 -3.82
C PRO A 78 1.46 -5.13 -3.68
N GLN A 79 0.62 -5.68 -2.82
CA GLN A 79 -0.60 -4.98 -2.38
C GLN A 79 -0.23 -4.04 -1.25
N VAL A 80 -0.60 -2.76 -1.36
CA VAL A 80 -0.26 -1.74 -0.38
C VAL A 80 -1.51 -1.00 0.08
N ILE A 81 -1.75 -1.00 1.40
CA ILE A 81 -2.90 -0.32 2.01
C ILE A 81 -2.47 0.43 3.28
N PHE A 82 -3.17 1.50 3.62
CA PHE A 82 -3.09 2.09 4.96
C PHE A 82 -3.90 1.25 5.96
N ILE A 83 -3.29 0.91 7.09
CA ILE A 83 -3.99 0.34 8.23
C ILE A 83 -4.79 1.48 8.90
N PRO A 84 -6.07 1.28 9.25
CA PRO A 84 -6.85 2.29 9.96
C PRO A 84 -6.18 2.77 11.26
N PRO A 85 -6.19 4.09 11.56
CA PRO A 85 -6.79 5.16 10.76
C PRO A 85 -5.95 5.52 9.52
N ALA A 86 -6.60 5.61 8.36
CA ALA A 86 -5.96 6.01 7.10
C ALA A 86 -6.00 7.54 6.89
N PRO A 87 -4.97 8.16 6.26
CA PRO A 87 -4.94 9.61 6.01
C PRO A 87 -6.17 10.06 5.21
N LEU A 88 -6.71 11.23 5.52
CA LEU A 88 -7.72 11.89 4.69
C LEU A 88 -7.04 12.50 3.48
N HIS A 89 -7.05 11.80 2.34
CA HIS A 89 -6.36 12.23 1.13
C HIS A 89 -7.19 11.91 -0.14
N PRO A 90 -7.17 12.76 -1.18
CA PRO A 90 -7.95 12.56 -2.41
C PRO A 90 -7.71 11.23 -3.14
N HIS A 91 -6.59 10.57 -2.85
CA HIS A 91 -6.20 9.26 -3.40
C HIS A 91 -6.19 8.13 -2.35
N ILE A 92 -6.74 8.33 -1.15
CA ILE A 92 -6.80 7.32 -0.10
C ILE A 92 -8.23 7.10 0.37
N TYR A 93 -8.75 5.92 0.08
CA TYR A 93 -10.07 5.49 0.51
C TYR A 93 -10.12 5.22 2.02
N SER A 94 -11.31 5.32 2.60
CA SER A 94 -11.54 5.11 4.04
C SER A 94 -11.23 3.68 4.52
N ASN A 95 -11.23 2.69 3.62
CA ASN A 95 -10.76 1.33 3.89
C ASN A 95 -9.23 1.18 3.75
N GLY A 96 -8.50 2.27 3.52
CA GLY A 96 -7.05 2.28 3.40
C GLY A 96 -6.50 2.00 2.00
N HIS A 97 -7.35 1.71 1.01
CA HIS A 97 -6.90 1.49 -0.35
C HIS A 97 -6.32 2.78 -0.94
N ILE A 98 -5.24 2.65 -1.71
CA ILE A 98 -4.49 3.76 -2.28
C ILE A 98 -4.68 3.76 -3.79
N CYS A 99 -5.08 4.89 -4.35
CA CYS A 99 -5.16 5.12 -5.78
C CYS A 99 -3.85 5.75 -6.27
N LEU A 100 -2.84 4.91 -6.47
CA LEU A 100 -1.52 5.32 -6.97
C LEU A 100 -1.05 4.32 -8.01
N ASP A 101 -0.84 4.77 -9.24
CA ASP A 101 -0.70 3.90 -10.41
C ASP A 101 0.50 2.93 -10.34
N ILE A 102 1.58 3.31 -9.64
CA ILE A 102 2.74 2.44 -9.42
C ILE A 102 2.43 1.18 -8.59
N LEU A 103 1.27 1.14 -7.93
CA LEU A 103 0.78 -0.04 -7.19
C LEU A 103 -0.03 -0.98 -8.09
N TYR A 104 -0.26 -0.59 -9.35
CA TYR A 104 -1.11 -1.26 -10.31
C TYR A 104 -0.40 -1.38 -11.67
N ASP A 105 -0.74 -0.54 -12.64
CA ASP A 105 -0.34 -0.71 -14.04
C ASP A 105 1.04 -0.15 -14.34
N SER A 106 1.45 0.89 -13.61
CA SER A 106 2.80 1.45 -13.70
C SER A 106 3.82 0.72 -12.82
N TRP A 107 3.46 -0.41 -12.19
CA TRP A 107 4.43 -1.21 -11.45
C TRP A 107 5.47 -1.84 -12.40
N SER A 108 6.73 -1.72 -12.03
CA SER A 108 7.84 -2.40 -12.70
C SER A 108 8.63 -3.24 -11.69
N PRO A 109 9.12 -4.44 -12.07
CA PRO A 109 10.00 -5.24 -11.21
C PRO A 109 11.28 -4.52 -10.75
N ALA A 110 11.66 -3.41 -11.41
CA ALA A 110 12.78 -2.57 -10.99
C ALA A 110 12.47 -1.70 -9.75
N MET A 111 11.19 -1.49 -9.43
CA MET A 111 10.75 -0.70 -8.28
C MET A 111 10.91 -1.50 -6.98
N THR A 112 11.15 -0.79 -5.87
CA THR A 112 11.34 -1.36 -4.52
C THR A 112 10.29 -0.84 -3.54
N VAL A 113 10.17 -1.48 -2.38
CA VAL A 113 9.32 -1.02 -1.28
C VAL A 113 9.72 0.40 -0.85
N SER A 114 11.02 0.70 -0.83
CA SER A 114 11.54 2.06 -0.56
C SER A 114 11.02 3.08 -1.57
N SER A 115 11.05 2.75 -2.87
CA SER A 115 10.54 3.63 -3.92
C SER A 115 9.03 3.86 -3.79
N ILE A 116 8.26 2.83 -3.45
CA ILE A 116 6.81 2.95 -3.16
C ILE A 116 6.58 3.92 -2.01
N CYS A 117 7.33 3.78 -0.92
CA CYS A 117 7.19 4.62 0.27
C CYS A 117 7.48 6.09 -0.07
N ILE A 118 8.55 6.36 -0.82
CA ILE A 118 8.89 7.72 -1.27
C ILE A 118 7.77 8.31 -2.13
N SER A 119 7.19 7.52 -3.05
CA SER A 119 6.06 7.98 -3.88
C SER A 119 4.81 8.27 -3.05
N ILE A 120 4.50 7.46 -2.04
CA ILE A 120 3.37 7.70 -1.13
C ILE A 120 3.61 8.96 -0.28
N LEU A 121 4.82 9.17 0.25
CA LEU A 121 5.13 10.38 1.01
C LEU A 121 5.05 11.62 0.12
N SER A 122 5.55 11.55 -1.11
CA SER A 122 5.45 12.63 -2.10
C SER A 122 3.99 12.96 -2.41
N MET A 123 3.16 11.93 -2.61
CA MET A 123 1.71 12.08 -2.83
C MET A 123 1.03 12.77 -1.64
N LEU A 124 1.31 12.35 -0.40
CA LEU A 124 0.78 13.02 0.79
C LEU A 124 1.27 14.47 0.87
N SER A 125 2.53 14.71 0.58
CA SER A 125 3.16 16.02 0.74
C SER A 125 2.65 17.06 -0.27
N SER A 126 2.23 16.64 -1.46
CA SER A 126 1.69 17.54 -2.50
C SER A 126 0.21 17.89 -2.31
N SER A 127 -0.46 17.29 -1.32
CA SER A 127 -1.89 17.51 -1.08
C SER A 127 -2.18 18.90 -0.51
N THR A 128 -3.16 19.58 -1.10
CA THR A 128 -3.62 20.91 -0.65
C THR A 128 -4.87 20.88 0.22
N ALA A 129 -5.53 19.72 0.35
CA ALA A 129 -6.71 19.55 1.21
C ALA A 129 -6.83 18.12 1.79
N LYS A 130 -7.31 18.03 3.04
CA LYS A 130 -7.65 16.74 3.69
C LYS A 130 -9.08 16.35 3.35
N GLN A 131 -9.24 15.56 2.30
CA GLN A 131 -10.54 15.07 1.86
C GLN A 131 -10.45 13.63 1.35
N ARG A 132 -11.56 12.90 1.32
CA ARG A 132 -11.62 11.56 0.71
C ARG A 132 -11.80 11.67 -0.82
N PRO A 133 -11.51 10.60 -1.58
CA PRO A 133 -11.96 10.51 -2.97
C PRO A 133 -13.46 10.72 -3.08
N ALA A 134 -13.93 11.38 -4.15
CA ALA A 134 -15.36 11.71 -4.32
C ALA A 134 -16.27 10.48 -4.37
N ASP A 135 -15.73 9.34 -4.82
CA ASP A 135 -16.45 8.07 -4.92
C ASP A 135 -16.20 7.12 -3.73
N ASN A 136 -15.67 7.62 -2.62
CA ASN A 136 -15.25 6.82 -1.46
C ASN A 136 -16.31 5.82 -1.00
N ASP A 137 -17.53 6.29 -0.74
CA ASP A 137 -18.57 5.45 -0.15
C ASP A 137 -19.03 4.36 -1.12
N ARG A 138 -19.08 4.68 -2.42
CA ARG A 138 -19.40 3.75 -3.49
C ARG A 138 -18.31 2.68 -3.60
N TYR A 139 -17.05 3.10 -3.66
CA TYR A 139 -15.90 2.20 -3.76
C TYR A 139 -15.83 1.26 -2.56
N VAL A 140 -15.90 1.79 -1.33
CA VAL A 140 -15.81 0.98 -0.11
C VAL A 140 -17.00 0.03 0.04
N LYS A 141 -18.22 0.44 -0.33
CA LYS A 141 -19.36 -0.49 -0.39
C LYS A 141 -19.10 -1.65 -1.33
N ASN A 142 -18.53 -1.39 -2.50
CA ASN A 142 -18.23 -2.44 -3.48
C ASN A 142 -17.08 -3.37 -3.03
N CYS A 143 -16.24 -2.92 -2.10
CA CYS A 143 -15.18 -3.72 -1.49
C CYS A 143 -15.66 -4.64 -0.35
N ARG A 144 -16.92 -4.53 0.12
CA ARG A 144 -17.42 -5.19 1.35
C ARG A 144 -17.30 -6.72 1.42
N ASN A 145 -16.98 -7.39 0.30
CA ASN A 145 -16.76 -8.84 0.28
C ASN A 145 -15.28 -9.25 0.47
N GLY A 146 -14.45 -8.39 1.07
CA GLY A 146 -13.05 -8.73 1.37
C GLY A 146 -12.16 -8.83 0.13
N ARG A 147 -12.58 -8.24 -0.99
CA ARG A 147 -11.81 -8.22 -2.23
C ARG A 147 -10.56 -7.37 -2.04
N SER A 148 -9.43 -7.89 -2.49
CA SER A 148 -8.18 -7.13 -2.50
C SER A 148 -8.36 -5.86 -3.36
N PRO A 149 -7.61 -4.76 -3.08
CA PRO A 149 -7.58 -3.59 -3.98
C PRO A 149 -7.36 -3.98 -5.44
N LYS A 150 -6.54 -5.01 -5.68
CA LYS A 150 -6.26 -5.58 -7.00
C LYS A 150 -7.46 -6.25 -7.67
N GLU A 151 -8.31 -6.94 -6.90
CA GLU A 151 -9.54 -7.57 -7.41
C GLU A 151 -10.67 -6.57 -7.65
N THR A 152 -10.66 -5.43 -6.96
CA THR A 152 -11.66 -4.37 -7.15
C THR A 152 -11.47 -3.57 -8.44
N ARG A 153 -10.44 -3.91 -9.24
CA ARG A 153 -10.04 -3.27 -10.49
C ARG A 153 -11.15 -3.20 -11.55
N TRP A 154 -12.10 -4.14 -11.53
CA TRP A 154 -13.20 -4.25 -12.52
C TRP A 154 -14.20 -3.07 -12.55
N TRP A 155 -14.00 -2.03 -11.74
CA TRP A 155 -14.88 -0.86 -11.68
C TRP A 155 -14.17 0.47 -11.98
N PHE A 156 -12.90 0.44 -12.44
CA PHE A 156 -12.17 1.65 -12.83
C PHE A 156 -12.48 2.17 -14.24
N HIS A 157 -13.40 1.55 -14.97
CA HIS A 157 -13.83 2.04 -16.28
C HIS A 157 -15.36 2.10 -16.41
N ASP A 158 -15.77 3.04 -17.27
CA ASP A 158 -17.08 3.57 -17.64
C ASP A 158 -17.71 4.58 -16.66
N ASP A 159 -17.94 5.85 -17.02
CA ASP A 159 -17.89 6.55 -18.31
C ASP A 159 -17.83 8.05 -18.04
N LYS A 160 -16.99 8.79 -18.78
CA LYS A 160 -17.40 9.99 -19.53
C LYS A 160 -16.23 10.58 -20.33
N VAL A 161 -16.42 10.49 -21.65
CA VAL A 161 -15.72 11.07 -22.82
C VAL A 161 -14.32 10.61 -23.14
#